data_AF-A0A7X9B909-F1
#
_entry.id   AF-A0A7X9B909-F1
#
_cell.length_a   1.000
_cell.length_b   1.000
_cell.length_c   1.000
_cell.angle_alpha   90.00
_cell.angle_beta   90.00
_cell.angle_gamma   90.00
#
_symmetry.space_group_name_H-M   'P 1'
#
loop_
_entity.id
_entity.type
_entity.pdbx_description
1 polymer ?
#
loop_
_entity_poly.entity_id
_entity_poly.type
_entity_poly.pdbx_seq_one_letter_code
_entity_poly.pdbx_strand_id
1 'polypeptide(L)'
;IENLQASYRLNGEEGFALLITKKSDFNTVDVTKSISAELEGLRGDYEYIDILIANDDSIFTNQMVGNMASSVLLAILFTMIVILLFITEVSRALVISISMPLVFLSTLGLMKAFGMNLDLVTLSALILSIGFVVDTSIVVVENVNSHFSKGKTIYDAAIDGTDEIAIPSIAGATTTLIVLFPLLFIEGFVGEMFRPLSMTLIFAISSSLFIALLMIPLLTVILDPFKFKRIGKAISVLGTPFNKFMDKLLEKYLVLSRWVLKYKKSTLLILLVLLITSGLFIKNNGMEMLPKFDSGVSYITLEMKPGTPLDETSLTVSILEDYLSEQAEVDSFDSRIGYEKGTMQQGDFGIMGVDQAIITVNLFSRKEREKSIWEFQKELREQIELLPGLNRYVVKEKGGTAVTGSSAPLQVMIKGDEPDVLYHIADQAKSIIEDVDGTTNIFTSYNNSYSQMTVDLSQDRLIELGLTSANVSQQLYGRMEGIASSSILSEAKNTIDINVGYKDKDISDIDFLMNTPIKTPLGIEVPLKEIASVTIENRSNLVERENMSYVVRISGFSEERAFSHIVEDINRSLQKIDLPKGYSIEFTGEQEALTDSIGDMVFLLALAIIFVYLVLVPQFSS
;
A
#
# COMPACT_ATOMS: atom_id res chain seq x y z
N ILE A 1 -21.50 21.19 31.61
CA ILE A 1 -21.29 21.41 30.17
C ILE A 1 -19.96 20.74 29.90
N GLU A 2 -20.00 19.55 29.29
CA GLU A 2 -18.78 18.84 28.91
C GLU A 2 -18.17 19.57 27.72
N ASN A 3 -16.90 19.95 27.81
CA ASN A 3 -16.15 20.37 26.62
C ASN A 3 -15.84 19.10 25.85
N LEU A 4 -16.67 18.79 24.86
CA LEU A 4 -16.40 17.72 23.92
C LEU A 4 -15.07 18.02 23.21
N GLN A 5 -14.21 17.01 23.15
CA GLN A 5 -12.92 17.12 22.46
C GLN A 5 -12.88 16.29 21.17
N ALA A 6 -13.85 15.39 21.00
CA ALA A 6 -14.02 14.60 19.80
C ALA A 6 -15.50 14.41 19.49
N SER A 7 -15.79 14.22 18.21
CA SER A 7 -17.09 13.81 17.69
C SER A 7 -16.88 12.80 16.57
N TYR A 8 -17.83 11.87 16.43
CA TYR A 8 -17.84 10.88 15.35
C TYR A 8 -19.19 10.89 14.65
N ARG A 9 -19.15 10.83 13.32
CA ARG A 9 -20.35 10.75 12.48
C ARG A 9 -20.20 9.67 11.41
N LEU A 10 -21.31 9.02 11.09
CA LEU A 10 -21.44 8.11 9.97
C LEU A 10 -22.55 8.63 9.06
N ASN A 11 -22.23 8.93 7.81
CA ASN A 11 -23.15 9.52 6.83
C ASN A 11 -23.86 10.78 7.35
N GLY A 12 -23.16 11.61 8.13
CA GLY A 12 -23.69 12.83 8.75
C GLY A 12 -24.47 12.62 10.06
N GLU A 13 -24.75 11.38 10.46
CA GLU A 13 -25.43 11.09 11.73
C GLU A 13 -24.43 10.87 12.87
N GLU A 14 -24.69 11.47 14.04
CA GLU A 14 -23.83 11.33 15.22
C GLU A 14 -23.87 9.93 15.82
N GLY A 15 -22.71 9.39 16.20
CA GLY A 15 -22.62 8.06 16.79
C GLY A 15 -21.33 7.83 17.58
N PHE A 16 -21.21 6.64 18.16
CA PHE A 16 -19.99 6.19 18.82
C PHE A 16 -19.25 5.22 17.92
N ALA A 17 -17.96 5.47 17.71
CA ALA A 17 -17.09 4.56 16.96
C ALA A 17 -16.29 3.65 17.90
N LEU A 18 -16.13 2.39 17.49
CA LEU A 18 -15.20 1.46 18.09
C LEU A 18 -14.18 1.03 17.03
N LEU A 19 -12.93 1.46 17.19
CA LEU A 19 -11.84 1.04 16.31
C LEU A 19 -11.27 -0.31 16.78
N ILE A 20 -11.39 -1.33 15.95
CA ILE A 20 -10.80 -2.65 16.23
C ILE A 20 -9.55 -2.83 15.37
N THR A 21 -8.39 -2.89 16.03
CA THR A 21 -7.11 -3.14 15.34
C THR A 21 -6.72 -4.60 15.48
N LYS A 22 -6.51 -5.26 14.34
CA LYS A 22 -5.98 -6.61 14.24
C LYS A 22 -4.50 -6.63 14.67
N LYS A 23 -4.07 -7.71 15.33
CA LYS A 23 -2.64 -8.00 15.54
C LYS A 23 -1.96 -8.39 14.21
N SER A 24 -0.67 -8.08 14.05
CA SER A 24 0.09 -8.30 12.80
C SER A 24 -0.09 -9.71 12.22
N ASP A 25 -0.05 -10.74 13.06
CA ASP A 25 0.05 -12.14 12.63
C ASP A 25 -1.29 -12.80 12.27
N PHE A 26 -2.41 -12.09 12.45
CA PHE A 26 -3.74 -12.65 12.23
C PHE A 26 -4.26 -12.36 10.83
N ASN A 27 -5.11 -13.24 10.29
CA ASN A 27 -5.78 -13.01 9.02
C ASN A 27 -6.93 -12.01 9.19
N THR A 28 -6.98 -10.97 8.36
CA THR A 28 -8.01 -9.92 8.43
C THR A 28 -9.42 -10.49 8.25
N VAL A 29 -9.64 -11.36 7.25
CA VAL A 29 -10.95 -11.94 6.93
C VAL A 29 -11.46 -12.84 8.06
N ASP A 30 -10.58 -13.64 8.66
CA ASP A 30 -10.97 -14.50 9.78
C ASP A 30 -11.34 -13.67 11.02
N VAL A 31 -10.57 -12.63 11.31
CA VAL A 31 -10.83 -11.72 12.44
C VAL A 31 -12.15 -10.97 12.25
N THR A 32 -12.41 -10.39 11.08
CA THR A 32 -13.67 -9.68 10.82
C THR A 32 -14.86 -10.62 10.87
N LYS A 33 -14.73 -11.86 10.38
CA LYS A 33 -15.78 -12.88 10.51
C LYS A 33 -16.10 -13.22 11.96
N SER A 34 -15.08 -13.35 12.82
CA SER A 34 -15.29 -13.56 14.26
C SER A 34 -15.95 -12.36 14.93
N ILE A 35 -15.57 -11.13 14.55
CA ILE A 35 -16.19 -9.91 15.07
C ILE A 35 -17.66 -9.84 14.63
N SER A 36 -17.98 -10.05 13.36
CA SER A 36 -19.35 -10.03 12.86
C SER A 36 -20.24 -11.04 13.57
N ALA A 37 -19.74 -12.24 13.87
CA ALA A 37 -20.48 -13.24 14.63
C ALA A 37 -20.78 -12.80 16.07
N GLU A 38 -19.84 -12.11 16.72
CA GLU A 38 -20.05 -11.55 18.07
C GLU A 38 -21.01 -10.35 18.05
N LEU A 39 -20.91 -9.49 17.03
CA LEU A 39 -21.80 -8.35 16.84
C LEU A 39 -23.25 -8.77 16.60
N GLU A 40 -23.49 -9.88 15.89
CA GLU A 40 -24.84 -10.45 15.74
C GLU A 40 -25.46 -10.85 17.09
N GLY A 41 -24.65 -11.38 18.01
CA GLY A 41 -25.07 -11.66 19.39
C GLY A 41 -25.42 -10.39 20.16
N LEU A 42 -24.55 -9.38 20.10
CA LEU A 42 -24.74 -8.10 20.80
C LEU A 42 -25.96 -7.31 20.30
N ARG A 43 -26.26 -7.37 18.99
CA ARG A 43 -27.49 -6.75 18.44
C ARG A 43 -28.76 -7.32 19.06
N GLY A 44 -28.75 -8.60 19.46
CA GLY A 44 -29.88 -9.23 20.15
C GLY A 44 -30.02 -8.77 21.61
N ASP A 45 -28.92 -8.45 22.28
CA ASP A 45 -28.91 -8.03 23.68
C ASP A 45 -29.26 -6.53 23.86
N TYR A 46 -29.03 -5.71 22.85
CA TYR A 46 -29.20 -4.25 22.89
C TYR A 46 -30.10 -3.71 21.76
N GLU A 47 -31.41 -4.01 21.80
CA GLU A 47 -32.39 -3.59 20.78
C GLU A 47 -32.50 -2.07 20.56
N TYR A 48 -32.01 -1.25 21.48
CA TYR A 48 -32.06 0.22 21.42
C TYR A 48 -30.80 0.88 20.82
N ILE A 49 -29.77 0.09 20.50
CA ILE A 49 -28.51 0.58 19.95
C ILE A 49 -28.37 0.02 18.54
N ASP A 50 -28.34 0.90 17.54
CA ASP A 50 -27.98 0.48 16.19
C ASP A 50 -26.46 0.32 16.09
N ILE A 51 -26.01 -0.85 15.64
CA ILE A 51 -24.59 -1.20 15.52
C ILE A 51 -24.29 -1.31 14.04
N LEU A 52 -23.66 -0.26 13.50
CA LEU A 52 -23.29 -0.17 12.08
C LEU A 52 -21.79 -0.40 11.90
N ILE A 53 -21.41 -1.01 10.77
CA ILE A 53 -20.01 -1.19 10.38
C ILE A 53 -19.65 -0.05 9.45
N ALA A 54 -18.81 0.88 9.92
CA ALA A 54 -18.36 2.01 9.12
C ALA A 54 -17.28 1.62 8.11
N ASN A 55 -16.28 0.82 8.53
CA ASN A 55 -15.17 0.38 7.69
C ASN A 55 -14.83 -1.09 7.93
N ASP A 56 -14.62 -1.84 6.84
CA ASP A 56 -14.24 -3.26 6.87
C ASP A 56 -13.19 -3.58 5.78
N ASP A 57 -11.94 -3.77 6.21
CA ASP A 57 -10.80 -4.12 5.35
C ASP A 57 -10.94 -5.50 4.68
N SER A 58 -11.79 -6.37 5.21
CA SER A 58 -12.03 -7.70 4.64
C SER A 58 -12.83 -7.65 3.35
N ILE A 59 -13.62 -6.60 3.11
CA ILE A 59 -14.37 -6.41 1.85
C ILE A 59 -13.38 -6.30 0.68
N PHE A 60 -12.43 -5.38 0.77
CA PHE A 60 -11.38 -5.20 -0.24
C PHE A 60 -10.56 -6.48 -0.41
N THR A 61 -10.15 -7.10 0.69
CA THR A 61 -9.35 -8.34 0.66
C THR A 61 -10.09 -9.48 -0.05
N ASN A 62 -11.36 -9.71 0.26
CA ASN A 62 -12.18 -10.75 -0.36
C ASN A 62 -12.44 -10.47 -1.85
N GLN A 63 -12.70 -9.21 -2.21
CA GLN A 63 -12.86 -8.82 -3.61
C GLN A 63 -11.57 -9.07 -4.39
N MET A 64 -10.42 -8.66 -3.86
CA MET A 64 -9.12 -8.88 -4.51
C MET A 64 -8.80 -10.36 -4.68
N VAL A 65 -8.93 -11.17 -3.60
CA VAL A 65 -8.70 -12.62 -3.67
C VAL A 65 -9.68 -13.28 -4.62
N GLY A 66 -10.96 -12.91 -4.60
CA GLY A 66 -11.98 -13.44 -5.51
C GLY A 66 -11.73 -13.11 -6.98
N ASN A 67 -11.34 -11.87 -7.27
CA ASN A 67 -10.97 -11.42 -8.62
C ASN A 67 -9.72 -12.16 -9.12
N MET A 68 -8.71 -12.32 -8.27
CA MET A 68 -7.48 -13.04 -8.61
C MET A 68 -7.74 -14.54 -8.81
N ALA A 69 -8.50 -15.19 -7.93
CA ALA A 69 -8.88 -16.60 -8.08
C ALA A 69 -9.69 -16.84 -9.36
N SER A 70 -10.63 -15.96 -9.67
CA SER A 70 -11.40 -16.01 -10.93
C SER A 70 -10.49 -15.84 -12.14
N SER A 71 -9.49 -14.96 -12.04
CA SER A 71 -8.49 -14.75 -13.10
C SER A 71 -7.61 -15.98 -13.31
N VAL A 72 -7.18 -16.66 -12.23
CA VAL A 72 -6.47 -17.96 -12.32
C VAL A 72 -7.33 -18.99 -13.04
N LEU A 73 -8.58 -19.16 -12.64
CA LEU A 73 -9.50 -20.12 -13.27
C LEU A 73 -9.75 -19.79 -14.74
N LEU A 74 -9.94 -18.52 -15.08
CA LEU A 74 -10.14 -18.06 -16.45
C LEU A 74 -8.89 -18.28 -17.30
N ALA A 75 -7.70 -18.02 -16.75
CA ALA A 75 -6.44 -18.25 -17.44
C ALA A 75 -6.17 -19.75 -17.66
N ILE A 76 -6.51 -20.62 -16.70
CA ILE A 76 -6.50 -22.07 -16.88
C ILE A 76 -7.46 -22.47 -18.00
N LEU A 77 -8.70 -21.96 -17.98
CA LEU A 77 -9.71 -22.25 -19.00
C LEU A 77 -9.25 -21.83 -20.40
N PHE A 78 -8.74 -20.60 -20.56
CA PHE A 78 -8.23 -20.13 -21.84
C PHE A 78 -7.03 -20.94 -22.31
N THR A 79 -6.14 -21.33 -21.40
CA THR A 79 -5.00 -22.19 -21.74
C THR A 79 -5.47 -23.57 -22.21
N MET A 80 -6.47 -24.18 -21.56
CA MET A 80 -7.09 -25.42 -22.01
C MET A 80 -7.71 -25.28 -23.41
N ILE A 81 -8.40 -24.17 -23.68
CA ILE A 81 -8.99 -23.90 -25.01
C ILE A 81 -7.89 -23.81 -26.07
N VAL A 82 -6.81 -23.08 -25.80
CA VAL A 82 -5.67 -22.96 -26.73
C VAL A 82 -5.02 -24.32 -26.98
N ILE A 83 -4.81 -25.13 -25.95
CA ILE A 83 -4.25 -26.49 -26.09
C ILE A 83 -5.17 -27.39 -26.94
N LEU A 84 -6.49 -27.30 -26.76
CA LEU A 84 -7.47 -28.05 -27.55
C LEU A 84 -7.43 -27.66 -29.05
N LEU A 85 -7.08 -26.40 -29.36
CA LEU A 85 -6.92 -25.95 -30.75
C LEU A 85 -5.64 -26.48 -31.40
N PHE A 86 -4.56 -26.62 -30.64
CA PHE A 86 -3.27 -27.16 -31.14
C PHE A 86 -3.26 -28.68 -31.25
N ILE A 87 -3.86 -29.38 -30.29
CA ILE A 87 -3.81 -30.84 -30.20
C ILE A 87 -5.06 -31.44 -30.83
N THR A 88 -4.90 -32.13 -31.95
CA THR A 88 -6.01 -32.77 -32.69
C THR A 88 -6.68 -33.92 -31.93
N GLU A 89 -5.96 -34.54 -30.99
CA GLU A 89 -6.48 -35.65 -30.20
C GLU A 89 -6.95 -35.22 -28.81
N VAL A 90 -8.27 -35.28 -28.61
CA VAL A 90 -8.96 -34.87 -27.38
C VAL A 90 -8.39 -35.54 -26.14
N SER A 91 -8.01 -36.82 -26.22
CA SER A 91 -7.50 -37.58 -25.08
C SER A 91 -6.18 -37.00 -24.56
N ARG A 92 -5.31 -36.49 -25.46
CA ARG A 92 -4.04 -35.84 -25.10
C ARG A 92 -4.25 -34.44 -24.55
N ALA A 93 -5.19 -33.69 -25.14
CA ALA A 93 -5.59 -32.40 -24.57
C ALA A 93 -6.15 -32.57 -23.14
N LEU A 94 -6.96 -33.62 -22.89
CA LEU A 94 -7.48 -33.93 -21.57
C LEU A 94 -6.39 -34.28 -20.55
N VAL A 95 -5.32 -34.98 -20.96
CA VAL A 95 -4.17 -35.25 -20.08
C VAL A 95 -3.58 -33.94 -19.56
N ILE A 96 -3.33 -32.98 -20.45
CA ILE A 96 -2.75 -31.69 -20.07
C ILE A 96 -3.75 -30.89 -19.22
N SER A 97 -5.02 -30.85 -19.62
CA SER A 97 -6.07 -30.17 -18.86
C SER A 97 -6.25 -30.73 -17.45
N ILE A 98 -6.12 -32.03 -17.22
CA ILE A 98 -6.18 -32.65 -15.88
C ILE A 98 -4.89 -32.39 -15.09
N SER A 99 -3.74 -32.33 -15.77
CA SER A 99 -2.45 -32.06 -15.11
C SER A 99 -2.37 -30.64 -14.54
N MET A 100 -2.98 -29.64 -15.18
CA MET A 100 -2.93 -28.24 -14.71
C MET A 100 -3.49 -28.07 -13.28
N PRO A 101 -4.74 -28.46 -12.96
CA PRO A 101 -5.25 -28.44 -11.59
C PRO A 101 -4.38 -29.21 -10.60
N LEU A 102 -3.81 -30.35 -11.00
CA LEU A 102 -2.93 -31.13 -10.13
C LEU A 102 -1.65 -30.36 -9.77
N VAL A 103 -1.08 -29.62 -10.73
CA VAL A 103 0.08 -28.76 -10.49
C VAL A 103 -0.29 -27.65 -9.52
N PHE A 104 -1.40 -26.94 -9.75
CA PHE A 104 -1.84 -25.90 -8.82
C PHE A 104 -2.13 -26.43 -7.41
N LEU A 105 -2.79 -27.58 -7.28
CA LEU A 105 -3.04 -28.21 -5.98
C LEU A 105 -1.73 -28.60 -5.27
N SER A 106 -0.74 -29.09 -6.01
CA SER A 106 0.59 -29.42 -5.46
C SER A 106 1.33 -28.15 -5.01
N THR A 107 1.29 -27.08 -5.81
CA THR A 107 1.85 -25.77 -5.47
C THR A 107 1.20 -25.21 -4.20
N LEU A 108 -0.13 -25.23 -4.11
CA LEU A 108 -0.88 -24.78 -2.94
C LEU A 108 -0.55 -25.65 -1.71
N GLY A 109 -0.36 -26.95 -1.90
CA GLY A 109 0.10 -27.87 -0.84
C GLY A 109 1.48 -27.50 -0.31
N LEU A 110 2.43 -27.19 -1.19
CA LEU A 110 3.76 -26.70 -0.82
C LEU A 110 3.70 -25.35 -0.12
N MET A 111 2.95 -24.39 -0.66
CA MET A 111 2.75 -23.08 -0.02
C MET A 111 2.23 -23.22 1.42
N LYS A 112 1.21 -24.06 1.62
CA LYS A 112 0.66 -24.36 2.94
C LYS A 112 1.70 -25.03 3.85
N ALA A 113 2.51 -25.94 3.33
CA ALA A 113 3.56 -26.61 4.10
C ALA A 113 4.66 -25.64 4.59
N PHE A 114 4.90 -24.56 3.84
CA PHE A 114 5.85 -23.49 4.20
C PHE A 114 5.19 -22.30 4.91
N GLY A 115 3.91 -22.40 5.29
CA GLY A 115 3.21 -21.35 6.04
C GLY A 115 2.92 -20.08 5.24
N MET A 116 2.89 -20.16 3.90
CA MET A 116 2.58 -19.02 3.03
C MET A 116 1.08 -18.80 2.94
N ASN A 117 0.66 -17.54 3.01
CA ASN A 117 -0.73 -17.12 2.83
C ASN A 117 -1.07 -16.93 1.34
N LEU A 118 -2.36 -16.93 1.03
CA LEU A 118 -2.87 -16.51 -0.28
C LEU A 118 -3.22 -15.03 -0.23
N ASP A 119 -2.47 -14.25 -0.99
CA ASP A 119 -2.59 -12.80 -1.13
C ASP A 119 -2.45 -12.40 -2.60
N LEU A 120 -2.47 -11.09 -2.86
CA LEU A 120 -2.37 -10.54 -4.21
C LEU A 120 -1.10 -11.00 -4.92
N VAL A 121 0.04 -11.01 -4.23
CA VAL A 121 1.35 -11.29 -4.80
C VAL A 121 1.49 -12.77 -5.14
N THR A 122 1.15 -13.65 -4.20
CA THR A 122 1.20 -15.10 -4.39
C THR A 122 0.19 -15.58 -5.44
N LEU A 123 -1.03 -15.01 -5.50
CA LEU A 123 -1.99 -15.34 -6.55
C LEU A 123 -1.50 -14.83 -7.92
N SER A 124 -0.87 -13.67 -7.98
CA SER A 124 -0.23 -13.17 -9.20
C SER A 124 0.89 -14.10 -9.68
N ALA A 125 1.72 -14.62 -8.78
CA ALA A 125 2.70 -15.66 -9.10
C ALA A 125 2.04 -16.93 -9.66
N LEU A 126 0.90 -17.37 -9.12
CA LEU A 126 0.16 -18.51 -9.68
C LEU A 126 -0.34 -18.23 -11.10
N ILE A 127 -0.86 -17.04 -11.37
CA ILE A 127 -1.27 -16.63 -12.73
C ILE A 127 -0.08 -16.65 -13.68
N LEU A 128 1.03 -16.02 -13.30
CA LEU A 128 2.27 -16.01 -14.09
C LEU A 128 2.82 -17.42 -14.31
N SER A 129 2.63 -18.32 -13.34
CA SER A 129 3.11 -19.69 -13.43
C SER A 129 2.42 -20.52 -14.51
N ILE A 130 1.21 -20.14 -14.96
CA ILE A 130 0.41 -20.92 -15.93
C ILE A 130 1.23 -21.26 -17.18
N GLY A 131 2.02 -20.32 -17.68
CA GLY A 131 2.89 -20.55 -18.85
C GLY A 131 3.92 -21.65 -18.60
N PHE A 132 4.60 -21.61 -17.46
CA PHE A 132 5.58 -22.64 -17.07
C PHE A 132 4.92 -24.00 -16.79
N VAL A 133 3.72 -23.98 -16.19
CA VAL A 133 2.98 -25.19 -15.82
C VAL A 133 2.65 -26.06 -17.03
N VAL A 134 2.27 -25.42 -18.14
CA VAL A 134 1.87 -26.15 -19.37
C VAL A 134 3.03 -26.49 -20.28
N ASP A 135 4.12 -25.73 -20.26
CA ASP A 135 5.23 -25.89 -21.20
C ASP A 135 5.84 -27.31 -21.13
N THR A 136 6.32 -27.70 -19.94
CA THR A 136 6.89 -29.05 -19.72
C THR A 136 5.87 -30.15 -20.02
N SER A 137 4.61 -29.91 -19.70
CA SER A 137 3.51 -30.85 -19.88
C SER A 137 3.23 -31.13 -21.36
N ILE A 138 3.18 -30.07 -22.18
CA ILE A 138 2.97 -30.15 -23.62
C ILE A 138 4.12 -30.89 -24.28
N VAL A 139 5.37 -30.56 -23.92
CA VAL A 139 6.57 -31.14 -24.51
C VAL A 139 6.64 -32.66 -24.25
N VAL A 140 6.31 -33.11 -23.04
CA VAL A 140 6.25 -34.55 -22.72
C VAL A 140 5.13 -35.24 -23.50
N VAL A 141 3.90 -34.71 -23.49
CA VAL A 141 2.77 -35.32 -24.21
C VAL A 141 3.02 -35.41 -25.71
N GLU A 142 3.61 -34.38 -26.31
CA GLU A 142 3.90 -34.36 -27.74
C GLU A 142 5.00 -35.35 -28.11
N ASN A 143 6.02 -35.54 -27.26
CA ASN A 143 7.05 -36.54 -27.56
C ASN A 143 6.54 -37.97 -27.39
N VAL A 144 5.72 -38.23 -26.36
CA VAL A 144 5.00 -39.51 -26.22
C VAL A 144 4.13 -39.78 -27.45
N ASN A 145 3.40 -38.75 -27.93
CA ASN A 145 2.63 -38.84 -29.16
C ASN A 145 3.50 -39.13 -30.41
N SER A 146 4.64 -38.45 -30.55
CA SER A 146 5.59 -38.68 -31.63
C SER A 146 6.07 -40.14 -31.65
N HIS A 147 6.40 -40.70 -30.49
CA HIS A 147 6.77 -42.11 -30.35
C HIS A 147 5.63 -43.08 -30.66
N PHE A 148 4.42 -42.75 -30.22
CA PHE A 148 3.22 -43.54 -30.53
C PHE A 148 2.92 -43.54 -32.04
N SER A 149 3.05 -42.39 -32.70
CA SER A 149 2.86 -42.22 -34.15
C SER A 149 3.90 -42.99 -34.98
N LYS A 150 5.08 -43.29 -34.41
CA LYS A 150 6.10 -44.17 -34.99
C LYS A 150 5.77 -45.67 -34.88
N GLY A 151 4.59 -46.02 -34.34
CA GLY A 151 4.08 -47.40 -34.26
C GLY A 151 4.40 -48.14 -32.97
N LYS A 152 4.94 -47.47 -31.94
CA LYS A 152 5.17 -48.05 -30.61
C LYS A 152 3.84 -48.24 -29.86
N THR A 153 3.80 -49.17 -28.91
CA THR A 153 2.65 -49.25 -27.98
C THR A 153 2.60 -47.98 -27.14
N ILE A 154 1.43 -47.58 -26.64
CA ILE A 154 1.32 -46.37 -25.80
C ILE A 154 2.18 -46.45 -24.53
N TYR A 155 2.36 -47.66 -24.00
CA TYR A 155 3.20 -47.91 -22.84
C TYR A 155 4.68 -47.67 -23.16
N ASP A 156 5.20 -48.26 -24.24
CA ASP A 156 6.60 -48.07 -24.65
C ASP A 156 6.84 -46.62 -25.11
N ALA A 157 5.86 -46.01 -25.78
CA ALA A 157 5.92 -44.62 -26.19
C ALA A 157 5.95 -43.66 -25.00
N ALA A 158 5.24 -43.97 -23.91
CA ALA A 158 5.26 -43.17 -22.70
C ALA A 158 6.63 -43.22 -22.00
N ILE A 159 7.26 -44.39 -21.93
CA ILE A 159 8.61 -44.55 -21.35
C ILE A 159 9.65 -43.85 -22.23
N ASP A 160 9.76 -44.27 -23.49
CA ASP A 160 10.81 -43.77 -24.38
C ASP A 160 10.66 -42.27 -24.66
N GLY A 161 9.42 -41.80 -24.82
CA GLY A 161 9.14 -40.38 -25.07
C GLY A 161 9.46 -39.50 -23.87
N THR A 162 9.26 -40.00 -22.65
CA THR A 162 9.60 -39.26 -21.42
C THR A 162 11.10 -39.28 -21.17
N ASP A 163 11.77 -40.42 -21.34
CA ASP A 163 13.22 -40.56 -21.12
C ASP A 163 14.04 -39.64 -22.04
N GLU A 164 13.61 -39.46 -23.30
CA GLU A 164 14.27 -38.55 -24.24
C GLU A 164 14.15 -37.07 -23.80
N ILE A 165 13.04 -36.70 -23.15
CA ILE A 165 12.69 -35.31 -22.82
C ILE A 165 13.06 -34.95 -21.38
N ALA A 166 13.26 -35.94 -20.51
CA ALA A 166 13.47 -35.73 -19.08
C ALA A 166 14.66 -34.81 -18.79
N ILE A 167 15.83 -35.09 -19.38
CA ILE A 167 17.04 -34.26 -19.16
C ILE A 167 16.85 -32.84 -19.72
N PRO A 168 16.40 -32.63 -20.97
CA PRO A 168 16.08 -31.29 -21.48
C PRO A 168 15.10 -30.51 -20.59
N SER A 169 14.04 -31.16 -20.10
CA SER A 169 13.03 -30.53 -19.26
C SER A 169 13.57 -30.14 -17.88
N ILE A 170 14.35 -31.01 -17.23
CA ILE A 170 15.01 -30.71 -15.96
C ILE A 170 16.01 -29.56 -16.15
N ALA A 171 16.77 -29.57 -17.24
CA ALA A 171 17.73 -28.53 -17.57
C ALA A 171 17.07 -27.16 -17.77
N GLY A 172 15.98 -27.13 -18.55
CA GLY A 172 15.15 -25.93 -18.76
C GLY A 172 14.55 -25.41 -17.46
N ALA A 173 13.90 -26.27 -16.67
CA ALA A 173 13.33 -25.88 -15.39
C ALA A 173 14.37 -25.34 -14.41
N THR A 174 15.55 -25.98 -14.32
CA THR A 174 16.66 -25.53 -13.46
C THR A 174 17.15 -24.14 -13.86
N THR A 175 17.22 -23.87 -15.17
CA THR A 175 17.62 -22.54 -15.68
C THR A 175 16.62 -21.46 -15.28
N THR A 176 15.32 -21.76 -15.25
CA THR A 176 14.31 -20.81 -14.77
C THR A 176 14.38 -20.65 -13.24
N LEU A 177 14.55 -21.75 -12.49
CA LEU A 177 14.64 -21.72 -11.03
C LEU A 177 15.86 -20.93 -10.53
N ILE A 178 17.01 -21.04 -11.20
CA ILE A 178 18.23 -20.35 -10.76
C ILE A 178 18.14 -18.83 -10.91
N VAL A 179 17.32 -18.32 -11.84
CA VAL A 179 17.05 -16.89 -12.00
C VAL A 179 16.19 -16.36 -10.85
N LEU A 180 15.27 -17.17 -10.31
CA LEU A 180 14.40 -16.81 -9.21
C LEU A 180 15.10 -16.90 -7.84
N PHE A 181 16.14 -17.72 -7.73
CA PHE A 181 16.80 -17.99 -6.46
C PHE A 181 17.43 -16.74 -5.79
N PRO A 182 18.15 -15.86 -6.51
CA PRO A 182 18.63 -14.59 -5.96
C PRO A 182 17.55 -13.72 -5.33
N LEU A 183 16.33 -13.73 -5.89
CA LEU A 183 15.23 -12.87 -5.44
C LEU A 183 14.76 -13.19 -4.02
N LEU A 184 15.11 -14.38 -3.49
CA LEU A 184 14.75 -14.79 -2.13
C LEU A 184 15.52 -14.01 -1.05
N PHE A 185 16.70 -13.49 -1.39
CA PHE A 185 17.63 -12.85 -0.46
C PHE A 185 17.53 -11.32 -0.45
N ILE A 186 16.57 -10.75 -1.19
CA ILE A 186 16.31 -9.31 -1.17
C ILE A 186 15.75 -8.92 0.19
N GLU A 187 16.20 -7.79 0.70
CA GLU A 187 15.72 -7.15 1.93
C GLU A 187 14.86 -5.92 1.61
N GLY A 188 14.28 -5.32 2.65
CA GLY A 188 13.41 -4.15 2.49
C GLY A 188 12.10 -4.45 1.77
N PHE A 189 11.44 -3.38 1.34
CA PHE A 189 10.10 -3.41 0.74
C PHE A 189 10.01 -4.33 -0.49
N VAL A 190 10.99 -4.24 -1.39
CA VAL A 190 11.04 -5.10 -2.59
C VAL A 190 11.23 -6.55 -2.22
N GLY A 191 12.02 -6.86 -1.19
CA GLY A 191 12.16 -8.22 -0.68
C GLY A 191 10.85 -8.82 -0.16
N GLU A 192 10.06 -8.04 0.55
CA GLU A 192 8.74 -8.47 1.06
C GLU A 192 7.76 -8.83 -0.05
N MET A 193 7.85 -8.18 -1.22
CA MET A 193 7.02 -8.51 -2.38
C MET A 193 7.61 -9.63 -3.25
N PHE A 194 8.90 -9.59 -3.57
CA PHE A 194 9.50 -10.54 -4.51
C PHE A 194 9.77 -11.90 -3.89
N ARG A 195 10.00 -12.00 -2.58
CA ARG A 195 10.22 -13.29 -1.90
C ARG A 195 9.01 -14.22 -2.01
N PRO A 196 7.78 -13.83 -1.62
CA PRO A 196 6.60 -14.69 -1.80
C PRO A 196 6.29 -14.96 -3.27
N LEU A 197 6.46 -13.97 -4.17
CA LEU A 197 6.30 -14.16 -5.61
C LEU A 197 7.23 -15.27 -6.15
N SER A 198 8.52 -15.18 -5.82
CA SER A 198 9.56 -16.10 -6.29
C SER A 198 9.40 -17.50 -5.69
N MET A 199 9.09 -17.59 -4.40
CA MET A 199 8.80 -18.88 -3.75
C MET A 199 7.61 -19.60 -4.40
N THR A 200 6.52 -18.88 -4.67
CA THR A 200 5.35 -19.47 -5.34
C THR A 200 5.68 -19.93 -6.76
N LEU A 201 6.46 -19.17 -7.53
CA LEU A 201 6.93 -19.61 -8.86
C LEU A 201 7.85 -20.84 -8.77
N ILE A 202 8.77 -20.88 -7.80
CA ILE A 202 9.65 -22.03 -7.57
C ILE A 202 8.81 -23.29 -7.27
N PHE A 203 7.81 -23.19 -6.40
CA PHE A 203 6.90 -24.30 -6.10
C PHE A 203 6.08 -24.72 -7.32
N ALA A 204 5.61 -23.76 -8.13
CA ALA A 204 4.85 -24.05 -9.33
C ALA A 204 5.67 -24.76 -10.41
N ILE A 205 6.88 -24.27 -10.69
CA ILE A 205 7.81 -24.89 -11.66
C ILE A 205 8.24 -26.28 -11.17
N SER A 206 8.57 -26.41 -9.89
CA SER A 206 8.97 -27.70 -9.32
C SER A 206 7.83 -28.72 -9.35
N SER A 207 6.61 -28.29 -9.02
CA SER A 207 5.41 -29.12 -9.10
C SER A 207 5.07 -29.51 -10.54
N SER A 208 5.20 -28.58 -11.49
CA SER A 208 5.03 -28.83 -12.93
C SER A 208 6.01 -29.87 -13.44
N LEU A 209 7.29 -29.73 -13.12
CA LEU A 209 8.32 -30.69 -13.53
C LEU A 209 8.05 -32.10 -12.97
N PHE A 210 7.70 -32.18 -11.68
CA PHE A 210 7.38 -33.45 -11.02
C PHE A 210 6.17 -34.14 -11.66
N ILE A 211 5.09 -33.39 -11.90
CA ILE A 211 3.87 -33.91 -12.52
C ILE A 211 4.10 -34.28 -13.98
N ALA A 212 4.88 -33.48 -14.72
CA ALA A 212 5.15 -33.73 -16.12
C ALA A 212 5.98 -34.99 -16.36
N LEU A 213 6.94 -35.32 -15.49
CA LEU A 213 7.76 -36.51 -15.65
C LEU A 213 7.13 -37.79 -15.10
N LEU A 214 6.24 -37.68 -14.10
CA LEU A 214 5.67 -38.85 -13.43
C LEU A 214 4.19 -39.08 -13.78
N MET A 215 3.36 -38.05 -13.64
CA MET A 215 1.91 -38.20 -13.73
C MET A 215 1.42 -38.14 -15.18
N ILE A 216 2.01 -37.29 -16.02
CA ILE A 216 1.58 -37.15 -17.41
C ILE A 216 1.75 -38.44 -18.21
N PRO A 217 2.91 -39.13 -18.20
CA PRO A 217 3.07 -40.38 -18.95
C PRO A 217 2.08 -41.45 -18.48
N LEU A 218 1.84 -41.52 -17.16
CA LEU A 218 0.84 -42.40 -16.56
C LEU A 218 -0.58 -42.07 -17.04
N LEU A 219 -0.98 -40.79 -16.98
CA LEU A 219 -2.29 -40.34 -17.43
C LEU A 219 -2.49 -40.57 -18.93
N THR A 220 -1.45 -40.39 -19.75
CA THR A 220 -1.51 -40.69 -21.18
C THR A 220 -1.82 -42.16 -21.44
N VAL A 221 -1.19 -43.09 -20.72
CA VAL A 221 -1.48 -44.53 -20.84
C VAL A 221 -2.89 -44.87 -20.35
N ILE A 222 -3.33 -44.28 -19.23
CA ILE A 222 -4.66 -44.53 -18.65
C ILE A 222 -5.78 -43.99 -19.56
N LEU A 223 -5.57 -42.85 -20.21
CA LEU A 223 -6.59 -42.17 -21.01
C LEU A 223 -6.61 -42.55 -22.49
N ASP A 224 -5.58 -43.22 -23.01
CA ASP A 224 -5.52 -43.72 -24.40
C ASP A 224 -6.72 -44.57 -24.84
N PRO A 225 -7.28 -45.48 -24.00
CA PRO A 225 -8.46 -46.26 -24.38
C PRO A 225 -9.70 -45.40 -24.69
N PHE A 226 -9.78 -44.18 -24.15
CA PHE A 226 -10.93 -43.30 -24.31
C PHE A 226 -10.82 -42.50 -25.62
N LYS A 227 -11.36 -43.05 -26.71
CA LYS A 227 -11.37 -42.39 -28.03
C LYS A 227 -12.65 -41.56 -28.24
N PHE A 228 -12.55 -40.25 -28.06
CA PHE A 228 -13.67 -39.32 -28.26
C PHE A 228 -13.91 -38.97 -29.74
N LYS A 229 -14.23 -39.95 -30.58
CA LYS A 229 -14.31 -39.79 -32.06
C LYS A 229 -15.28 -38.70 -32.53
N ARG A 230 -16.43 -38.52 -31.88
CA ARG A 230 -17.41 -37.47 -32.26
C ARG A 230 -16.90 -36.06 -31.96
N ILE A 231 -16.35 -35.88 -30.75
CA ILE A 231 -15.82 -34.60 -30.28
C ILE A 231 -14.54 -34.24 -31.06
N GLY A 232 -13.67 -35.22 -31.30
CA GLY A 232 -12.47 -35.04 -32.13
C GLY A 232 -12.79 -34.65 -33.58
N LYS A 233 -13.88 -35.15 -34.17
CA LYS A 233 -14.32 -34.71 -35.51
C LYS A 233 -14.82 -33.26 -35.50
N ALA A 234 -15.52 -32.83 -34.46
CA ALA A 234 -15.97 -31.43 -34.32
C ALA A 234 -14.78 -30.48 -34.11
N ILE A 235 -13.84 -30.84 -33.22
CA ILE A 235 -12.64 -30.06 -32.93
C ILE A 235 -11.72 -29.99 -34.14
N SER A 236 -11.51 -31.09 -34.87
CA SER A 236 -10.70 -31.05 -36.11
C SER A 236 -11.33 -30.18 -37.20
N VAL A 237 -12.67 -30.15 -37.33
CA VAL A 237 -13.34 -29.23 -38.26
C VAL A 237 -13.13 -27.78 -37.84
N LEU A 238 -13.22 -27.45 -36.55
CA LEU A 238 -12.96 -26.11 -36.03
C LEU A 238 -11.46 -25.72 -36.09
N GLY A 239 -10.56 -26.69 -35.89
CA GLY A 239 -9.11 -26.49 -35.85
C GLY A 239 -8.42 -26.51 -37.23
N THR A 240 -9.01 -27.14 -38.25
CA THR A 240 -8.42 -27.14 -39.61
C THR A 240 -8.12 -25.76 -40.21
N PRO A 241 -8.97 -24.72 -40.10
CA PRO A 241 -8.59 -23.38 -40.56
C PRO A 241 -7.40 -22.81 -39.76
N PHE A 242 -7.37 -23.08 -38.44
CA PHE A 242 -6.27 -22.67 -37.57
C PHE A 242 -4.96 -23.37 -37.94
N ASN A 243 -4.97 -24.68 -38.13
CA ASN A 243 -3.78 -25.45 -38.53
C ASN A 243 -3.24 -24.98 -39.88
N LYS A 244 -4.10 -24.75 -40.88
CA LYS A 244 -3.67 -24.18 -42.17
C LYS A 244 -3.06 -22.77 -42.03
N PHE A 245 -3.56 -21.97 -41.11
CA PHE A 245 -2.99 -20.67 -40.80
C PHE A 245 -1.60 -20.83 -40.15
N MET A 246 -1.47 -21.74 -39.18
CA MET A 246 -0.20 -22.07 -38.54
C MET A 246 0.84 -22.62 -39.54
N ASP A 247 0.44 -23.48 -40.47
CA ASP A 247 1.31 -23.99 -41.54
C ASP A 247 1.85 -22.84 -42.41
N LYS A 248 0.99 -21.89 -42.78
CA LYS A 248 1.42 -20.69 -43.53
C LYS A 248 2.34 -19.79 -42.71
N LEU A 249 2.12 -19.66 -41.41
CA LEU A 249 3.02 -18.93 -40.52
C LEU A 249 4.38 -19.63 -40.44
N LEU A 250 4.40 -20.96 -40.34
CA LEU A 250 5.62 -21.76 -40.33
C LEU A 250 6.39 -21.63 -41.65
N GLU A 251 5.71 -21.69 -42.80
CA GLU A 251 6.34 -21.43 -44.11
C GLU A 251 7.00 -20.05 -44.16
N LYS A 252 6.30 -19.01 -43.70
CA LYS A 252 6.85 -17.64 -43.62
C LYS A 252 8.03 -17.56 -42.65
N TYR A 253 7.92 -18.18 -41.48
CA TYR A 253 9.00 -18.25 -40.50
C TYR A 253 10.26 -18.90 -41.09
N LEU A 254 10.12 -20.01 -41.82
CA LEU A 254 11.23 -20.69 -42.48
C LEU A 254 11.89 -19.81 -43.55
N VAL A 255 11.11 -19.04 -44.32
CA VAL A 255 11.64 -18.09 -45.31
C VAL A 255 12.42 -16.97 -44.61
N LEU A 256 11.87 -16.39 -43.54
CA LEU A 256 12.51 -15.35 -42.75
C LEU A 256 13.79 -15.85 -42.07
N SER A 257 13.77 -17.05 -41.49
CA SER A 257 14.93 -17.66 -40.84
C SER A 257 16.09 -17.86 -41.83
N ARG A 258 15.80 -18.36 -43.04
CA ARG A 258 16.83 -18.46 -44.10
C ARG A 258 17.39 -17.09 -44.49
N TRP A 259 16.55 -16.06 -44.52
CA TRP A 259 16.96 -14.69 -44.83
C TRP A 259 17.87 -14.10 -43.74
N VAL A 260 17.50 -14.30 -42.47
CA VAL A 260 18.29 -13.92 -41.29
C VAL A 260 19.66 -14.59 -41.30
N LEU A 261 19.72 -15.90 -41.56
CA LEU A 261 20.98 -16.64 -41.65
C LEU A 261 21.86 -16.19 -42.83
N LYS A 262 21.25 -15.80 -43.96
CA LYS A 262 21.98 -15.27 -45.12
C LYS A 262 22.62 -13.91 -44.82
N TYR A 263 21.93 -13.04 -44.08
CA TYR A 263 22.39 -11.67 -43.78
C TYR A 263 22.85 -11.49 -42.32
N LYS A 264 23.61 -12.47 -41.79
CA LYS A 264 24.04 -12.52 -40.38
C LYS A 264 24.61 -11.22 -39.79
N LYS A 265 25.40 -10.46 -40.55
CA LYS A 265 25.97 -9.19 -40.08
C LYS A 265 24.89 -8.11 -39.91
N SER A 266 23.97 -8.02 -40.87
CA SER A 266 22.85 -7.10 -40.80
C SER A 266 21.90 -7.48 -39.67
N THR A 267 21.65 -8.78 -39.46
CA THR A 267 20.86 -9.26 -38.32
C THR A 267 21.50 -8.88 -36.98
N LEU A 268 22.81 -9.10 -36.81
CA LEU A 268 23.52 -8.69 -35.59
C LEU A 268 23.47 -7.18 -35.36
N LEU A 269 23.58 -6.39 -36.44
CA LEU A 269 23.42 -4.93 -36.35
C LEU A 269 22.00 -4.54 -35.90
N ILE A 270 20.96 -5.16 -36.49
CA ILE A 270 19.56 -4.91 -36.11
C ILE A 270 19.34 -5.28 -34.64
N LEU A 271 19.85 -6.42 -34.19
CA LEU A 271 19.78 -6.83 -32.78
C LEU A 271 20.44 -5.81 -31.85
N LEU A 272 21.62 -5.31 -32.22
CA LEU A 272 22.34 -4.30 -31.44
C LEU A 272 21.60 -2.96 -31.42
N VAL A 273 21.04 -2.53 -32.55
CA VAL A 273 20.18 -1.33 -32.62
C VAL A 273 18.96 -1.51 -31.74
N LEU A 274 18.25 -2.65 -31.83
CA LEU A 274 17.09 -2.95 -31.00
C LEU A 274 17.44 -2.92 -29.51
N LEU A 275 18.57 -3.53 -29.12
CA LEU A 275 19.07 -3.53 -27.75
C LEU A 275 19.33 -2.10 -27.25
N ILE A 276 20.02 -1.27 -28.04
CA ILE A 276 20.30 0.14 -27.68
C ILE A 276 19.00 0.92 -27.59
N THR A 277 18.08 0.79 -28.55
CA THR A 277 16.80 1.48 -28.52
C THR A 277 15.92 1.04 -27.34
N SER A 278 15.96 -0.24 -26.96
CA SER A 278 15.25 -0.75 -25.79
C SER A 278 15.83 -0.18 -24.50
N GLY A 279 17.16 -0.10 -24.36
CA GLY A 279 17.80 0.54 -23.21
C GLY A 279 17.46 2.03 -23.10
N LEU A 280 17.44 2.75 -24.21
CA LEU A 280 17.02 4.16 -24.25
C LEU A 280 15.53 4.32 -23.88
N PHE A 281 14.68 3.39 -24.30
CA PHE A 281 13.26 3.39 -23.98
C PHE A 281 13.02 3.19 -22.47
N ILE A 282 13.72 2.25 -21.84
CA ILE A 282 13.65 2.04 -20.38
C ILE A 282 14.04 3.31 -19.63
N LYS A 283 15.11 3.98 -20.07
CA LYS A 283 15.55 5.24 -19.44
C LYS A 283 14.51 6.37 -19.54
N ASN A 284 13.71 6.41 -20.62
CA ASN A 284 12.85 7.56 -20.91
C ASN A 284 11.43 7.47 -20.29
N ASN A 285 10.89 6.28 -20.04
CA ASN A 285 9.50 6.13 -19.55
C ASN A 285 9.31 6.49 -18.06
N GLY A 286 10.39 6.63 -17.30
CA GLY A 286 10.33 6.86 -15.86
C GLY A 286 10.03 5.59 -15.08
N MET A 287 10.07 5.69 -13.76
CA MET A 287 9.95 4.58 -12.81
C MET A 287 9.05 4.96 -11.65
N GLU A 288 8.33 3.96 -11.13
CA GLU A 288 7.46 4.03 -9.96
C GLU A 288 7.67 2.77 -9.12
N MET A 289 7.49 2.84 -7.79
CA MET A 289 7.62 1.67 -6.93
C MET A 289 6.46 0.71 -7.08
N LEU A 290 5.25 1.25 -6.99
CA LEU A 290 4.01 0.51 -7.19
C LEU A 290 3.13 1.26 -8.18
N PRO A 291 2.39 0.54 -9.04
CA PRO A 291 1.33 1.16 -9.80
C PRO A 291 0.23 1.63 -8.86
N LYS A 292 -0.29 2.82 -9.09
CA LYS A 292 -1.49 3.31 -8.41
C LYS A 292 -2.68 2.46 -8.82
N PHE A 293 -3.52 2.09 -7.87
CA PHE A 293 -4.74 1.34 -8.13
C PHE A 293 -5.92 1.99 -7.43
N ASP A 294 -7.08 1.86 -8.06
CA ASP A 294 -8.31 2.42 -7.55
C ASP A 294 -8.90 1.47 -6.49
N SER A 295 -8.68 1.79 -5.22
CA SER A 295 -9.17 1.01 -4.08
C SER A 295 -10.62 1.27 -3.74
N GLY A 296 -11.25 2.30 -4.33
CA GLY A 296 -12.58 2.76 -3.96
C GLY A 296 -12.66 3.41 -2.57
N VAL A 297 -11.53 3.71 -1.92
CA VAL A 297 -11.51 4.38 -0.61
C VAL A 297 -10.58 5.58 -0.65
N SER A 298 -11.09 6.75 -0.28
CA SER A 298 -10.34 7.99 -0.18
C SER A 298 -10.32 8.49 1.26
N TYR A 299 -9.17 8.93 1.74
CA TYR A 299 -9.00 9.61 3.03
C TYR A 299 -8.90 11.11 2.81
N ILE A 300 -9.53 11.87 3.70
CA ILE A 300 -9.44 13.31 3.78
C ILE A 300 -8.96 13.66 5.18
N THR A 301 -7.83 14.31 5.30
CA THR A 301 -7.38 14.91 6.57
C THR A 301 -7.50 16.42 6.44
N LEU A 302 -8.18 17.06 7.38
CA LEU A 302 -8.37 18.50 7.46
C LEU A 302 -7.72 19.04 8.73
N GLU A 303 -7.07 20.19 8.62
CA GLU A 303 -6.63 20.99 9.74
C GLU A 303 -7.14 22.42 9.55
N MET A 304 -7.94 22.88 10.52
CA MET A 304 -8.41 24.26 10.62
C MET A 304 -7.29 25.17 11.15
N LYS A 305 -7.53 26.48 11.14
CA LYS A 305 -6.60 27.41 11.77
C LYS A 305 -6.42 27.08 13.26
N PRO A 306 -5.19 27.13 13.78
CA PRO A 306 -4.95 26.85 15.19
C PRO A 306 -5.82 27.67 16.13
N GLY A 307 -6.38 27.01 17.14
CA GLY A 307 -7.30 27.61 18.11
C GLY A 307 -8.78 27.56 17.71
N THR A 308 -9.12 27.05 16.52
CA THR A 308 -10.51 26.77 16.15
C THR A 308 -11.12 25.73 17.13
N PRO A 309 -12.26 26.04 17.78
CA PRO A 309 -12.92 25.12 18.69
C PRO A 309 -13.58 23.96 17.93
N LEU A 310 -13.81 22.84 18.63
CA LEU A 310 -14.40 21.63 18.03
C LEU A 310 -15.71 21.92 17.29
N ASP A 311 -16.58 22.78 17.84
CA ASP A 311 -17.87 23.11 17.24
C ASP A 311 -17.71 23.79 15.87
N GLU A 312 -16.73 24.69 15.72
CA GLU A 312 -16.44 25.35 14.43
C GLU A 312 -15.80 24.39 13.43
N THR A 313 -14.89 23.52 13.89
CA THR A 313 -14.35 22.42 13.07
C THR A 313 -15.48 21.52 12.58
N SER A 314 -16.41 21.18 13.47
CA SER A 314 -17.54 20.31 13.18
C SER A 314 -18.50 20.91 12.15
N LEU A 315 -18.76 22.22 12.23
CA LEU A 315 -19.54 22.94 11.21
C LEU A 315 -18.87 22.91 9.83
N THR A 316 -17.54 23.06 9.79
CA THR A 316 -16.79 23.01 8.53
C THR A 316 -16.81 21.62 7.92
N VAL A 317 -16.67 20.58 8.75
CA VAL A 317 -16.82 19.19 8.33
C VAL A 317 -18.22 18.93 7.78
N SER A 318 -19.28 19.45 8.40
CA SER A 318 -20.65 19.27 7.90
C SER A 318 -20.88 19.81 6.49
N ILE A 319 -20.26 20.94 6.12
CA ILE A 319 -20.34 21.45 4.74
C ILE A 319 -19.79 20.44 3.74
N LEU A 320 -18.70 19.75 4.12
CA LEU A 320 -18.09 18.72 3.30
C LEU A 320 -18.91 17.42 3.30
N GLU A 321 -19.47 17.04 4.45
CA GLU A 321 -20.40 15.89 4.56
C GLU A 321 -21.62 16.07 3.65
N ASP A 322 -22.20 17.28 3.61
CA ASP A 322 -23.31 17.63 2.72
C ASP A 322 -22.89 17.45 1.25
N TYR A 323 -21.74 17.99 0.85
CA TYR A 323 -21.21 17.81 -0.50
C TYR A 323 -21.02 16.32 -0.86
N LEU A 324 -20.44 15.53 0.05
CA LEU A 324 -20.22 14.10 -0.15
C LEU A 324 -21.54 13.32 -0.27
N SER A 325 -22.57 13.69 0.49
CA SER A 325 -23.89 13.05 0.44
C SER A 325 -24.62 13.25 -0.90
N GLU A 326 -24.28 14.31 -1.64
CA GLU A 326 -24.86 14.61 -2.96
C GLU A 326 -24.14 13.91 -4.11
N GLN A 327 -22.95 13.32 -3.88
CA GLN A 327 -22.17 12.66 -4.93
C GLN A 327 -22.70 11.25 -5.20
N ALA A 328 -22.96 10.95 -6.48
CA ALA A 328 -23.48 9.65 -6.90
C ALA A 328 -22.45 8.52 -6.76
N GLU A 329 -21.15 8.85 -6.70
CA GLU A 329 -20.04 7.91 -6.59
C GLU A 329 -19.80 7.43 -5.15
N VAL A 330 -20.34 8.14 -4.14
CA VAL A 330 -20.11 7.87 -2.71
C VAL A 330 -21.13 6.86 -2.19
N ASP A 331 -20.66 5.76 -1.62
CA ASP A 331 -21.48 4.73 -0.96
C ASP A 331 -21.71 5.06 0.52
N SER A 332 -20.64 5.43 1.22
CA SER A 332 -20.69 5.86 2.62
C SER A 332 -19.49 6.70 3.00
N PHE A 333 -19.59 7.46 4.09
CA PHE A 333 -18.47 8.16 4.68
C PHE A 333 -18.56 8.21 6.20
N ASP A 334 -17.42 8.16 6.88
CA ASP A 334 -17.31 8.43 8.31
C ASP A 334 -16.39 9.62 8.57
N SER A 335 -16.77 10.44 9.55
CA SER A 335 -16.04 11.62 9.97
C SER A 335 -15.61 11.48 11.43
N ARG A 336 -14.31 11.58 11.66
CA ARG A 336 -13.68 11.66 12.98
C ARG A 336 -13.20 13.08 13.19
N ILE A 337 -13.82 13.81 14.12
CA ILE A 337 -13.58 15.23 14.33
C ILE A 337 -12.97 15.40 15.71
N GLY A 338 -11.85 16.11 15.82
CA GLY A 338 -11.17 16.37 17.08
C GLY A 338 -10.30 15.22 17.57
N TYR A 339 -10.06 15.17 18.88
CA TYR A 339 -9.10 14.26 19.52
C TYR A 339 -9.69 13.57 20.75
N GLU A 340 -9.54 12.24 20.82
CA GLU A 340 -9.93 11.43 21.97
C GLU A 340 -8.73 11.18 22.89
N LYS A 341 -8.83 11.66 24.15
CA LYS A 341 -7.78 11.51 25.17
C LYS A 341 -7.41 10.04 25.38
N GLY A 342 -6.10 9.75 25.37
CA GLY A 342 -5.57 8.41 25.64
C GLY A 342 -5.52 7.51 24.40
N THR A 343 -6.04 7.96 23.26
CA THR A 343 -5.82 7.31 21.98
C THR A 343 -4.55 7.87 21.34
N MET A 344 -3.74 7.00 20.74
CA MET A 344 -2.60 7.38 19.90
C MET A 344 -3.06 7.50 18.44
N GLN A 345 -4.11 8.29 18.18
CA GLN A 345 -4.55 8.57 16.82
C GLN A 345 -3.67 9.67 16.22
N GLN A 346 -2.89 9.32 15.20
CA GLN A 346 -2.15 10.26 14.37
C GLN A 346 -2.88 10.45 13.04
N GLY A 347 -3.08 11.71 12.66
CA GLY A 347 -3.45 12.08 11.29
C GLY A 347 -2.21 12.35 10.44
N ASP A 348 -2.42 12.85 9.22
CA ASP A 348 -1.31 13.23 8.31
C ASP A 348 -0.42 14.36 8.85
N PHE A 349 -0.93 15.14 9.81
CA PHE A 349 -0.27 16.27 10.43
C PHE A 349 0.26 15.98 11.85
N GLY A 350 0.32 14.71 12.25
CA GLY A 350 0.79 14.29 13.58
C GLY A 350 -0.36 14.03 14.56
N ILE A 351 -0.15 14.38 15.84
CA ILE A 351 -1.15 14.16 16.90
C ILE A 351 -2.36 15.06 16.65
N MET A 352 -3.56 14.47 16.65
CA MET A 352 -4.76 15.23 16.36
C MET A 352 -5.13 16.21 17.47
N GLY A 353 -5.64 17.38 17.06
CA GLY A 353 -6.22 18.39 17.93
C GLY A 353 -7.72 18.56 17.66
N VAL A 354 -8.39 19.41 18.44
CA VAL A 354 -9.82 19.76 18.26
C VAL A 354 -10.12 20.51 16.94
N ASP A 355 -9.06 21.07 16.35
CA ASP A 355 -9.00 21.78 15.08
C ASP A 355 -8.76 20.85 13.88
N GLN A 356 -8.70 19.54 14.08
CA GLN A 356 -8.44 18.56 13.02
C GLN A 356 -9.60 17.58 12.83
N ALA A 357 -9.71 17.05 11.62
CA ALA A 357 -10.67 15.99 11.28
C ALA A 357 -10.10 15.02 10.26
N ILE A 358 -10.52 13.75 10.34
CA ILE A 358 -10.25 12.72 9.34
C ILE A 358 -11.59 12.18 8.84
N ILE A 359 -11.79 12.20 7.53
CA ILE A 359 -12.97 11.65 6.87
C ILE A 359 -12.51 10.48 5.99
N THR A 360 -13.15 9.33 6.14
CA THR A 360 -12.98 8.20 5.21
C THR A 360 -14.18 8.18 4.28
N VAL A 361 -13.95 8.16 2.98
CA VAL A 361 -14.99 8.11 1.95
C VAL A 361 -14.88 6.77 1.22
N ASN A 362 -15.92 5.95 1.35
CA ASN A 362 -16.08 4.71 0.60
C ASN A 362 -16.89 5.01 -0.67
N LEU A 363 -16.30 4.71 -1.82
CA LEU A 363 -16.92 4.87 -3.14
C LEU A 363 -17.53 3.55 -3.59
N PHE A 364 -18.56 3.63 -4.43
CA PHE A 364 -19.08 2.46 -5.12
C PHE A 364 -18.01 1.75 -5.96
N SER A 365 -18.28 0.49 -6.27
CA SER A 365 -17.37 -0.34 -7.06
C SER A 365 -17.02 0.34 -8.39
N ARG A 366 -15.81 0.10 -8.92
CA ARG A 366 -15.38 0.68 -10.20
C ARG A 366 -16.32 0.33 -11.38
N LYS A 367 -17.15 -0.71 -11.26
CA LYS A 367 -18.16 -1.10 -12.26
C LYS A 367 -19.45 -0.27 -12.20
N GLU A 368 -19.70 0.41 -11.08
CA GLU A 368 -20.93 1.14 -10.78
C GLU A 368 -20.76 2.66 -10.95
N ARG A 369 -19.53 3.15 -11.02
CA ARG A 369 -19.20 4.57 -11.22
C ARG A 369 -18.42 4.83 -12.50
N GLU A 370 -18.70 5.96 -13.12
CA GLU A 370 -18.01 6.42 -14.33
C GLU A 370 -16.64 7.05 -13.99
N LYS A 371 -16.60 7.94 -13.00
CA LYS A 371 -15.37 8.63 -12.57
C LYS A 371 -14.42 7.71 -11.81
N SER A 372 -13.13 7.85 -12.08
CA SER A 372 -12.05 7.23 -11.30
C SER A 372 -11.92 7.90 -9.92
N ILE A 373 -11.25 7.22 -8.98
CA ILE A 373 -10.97 7.83 -7.68
C ILE A 373 -10.15 9.12 -7.80
N TRP A 374 -9.19 9.19 -8.72
CA TRP A 374 -8.35 10.37 -8.90
C TRP A 374 -9.12 11.57 -9.49
N GLU A 375 -10.05 11.33 -10.41
CA GLU A 375 -10.95 12.38 -10.91
C GLU A 375 -11.85 12.92 -9.79
N PHE A 376 -12.42 12.03 -8.98
CA PHE A 376 -13.21 12.40 -7.80
C PHE A 376 -12.37 13.20 -6.79
N GLN A 377 -11.15 12.75 -6.49
CA GLN A 377 -10.23 13.43 -5.57
C GLN A 377 -9.83 14.81 -6.08
N LYS A 378 -9.64 14.99 -7.38
CA LYS A 378 -9.37 16.30 -7.97
C LYS A 378 -10.52 17.27 -7.71
N GLU A 379 -11.76 16.88 -8.00
CA GLU A 379 -12.95 17.70 -7.73
C GLU A 379 -13.11 17.99 -6.22
N LEU A 380 -12.86 16.98 -5.39
CA LEU A 380 -12.92 17.10 -3.94
C LEU A 380 -11.91 18.10 -3.39
N ARG A 381 -10.68 18.13 -3.90
CA ARG A 381 -9.66 19.13 -3.53
C ARG A 381 -10.12 20.55 -3.87
N GLU A 382 -10.71 20.75 -5.05
CA GLU A 382 -11.26 22.05 -5.46
C GLU A 382 -12.38 22.53 -4.52
N GLN A 383 -13.20 21.61 -3.98
CA GLN A 383 -14.23 21.97 -2.99
C GLN A 383 -13.65 22.24 -1.59
N ILE A 384 -12.67 21.44 -1.16
CA ILE A 384 -12.03 21.60 0.15
C ILE A 384 -11.33 22.96 0.23
N GLU A 385 -10.69 23.43 -0.84
CA GLU A 385 -10.03 24.75 -0.88
C GLU A 385 -10.99 25.94 -0.63
N LEU A 386 -12.29 25.74 -0.83
CA LEU A 386 -13.31 26.76 -0.58
C LEU A 386 -13.80 26.79 0.88
N LEU A 387 -13.39 25.82 1.72
CA LEU A 387 -13.86 25.72 3.09
C LEU A 387 -13.32 26.89 3.96
N PRO A 388 -14.21 27.58 4.70
CA PRO A 388 -13.81 28.70 5.54
C PRO A 388 -12.96 28.22 6.71
N GLY A 389 -11.89 28.95 7.03
CA GLY A 389 -11.06 28.64 8.22
C GLY A 389 -10.12 27.45 8.05
N LEU A 390 -10.09 26.81 6.88
CA LEU A 390 -9.13 25.78 6.55
C LEU A 390 -7.69 26.32 6.59
N ASN A 391 -6.78 25.53 7.15
CA ASN A 391 -5.35 25.82 7.14
C ASN A 391 -4.62 24.88 6.17
N ARG A 392 -4.80 23.57 6.34
CA ARG A 392 -4.16 22.53 5.51
C ARG A 392 -5.10 21.36 5.31
N TYR A 393 -4.93 20.65 4.20
CA TYR A 393 -5.69 19.43 3.93
C TYR A 393 -4.84 18.40 3.18
N VAL A 394 -5.23 17.14 3.27
CA VAL A 394 -4.67 16.03 2.50
C VAL A 394 -5.80 15.16 1.97
N VAL A 395 -5.81 14.88 0.66
CA VAL A 395 -6.71 13.93 0.01
C VAL A 395 -5.87 12.83 -0.64
N LYS A 396 -6.10 11.57 -0.26
CA LYS A 396 -5.33 10.43 -0.75
C LYS A 396 -6.12 9.13 -0.84
N GLU A 397 -5.75 8.25 -1.77
CA GLU A 397 -6.33 6.92 -1.90
C GLU A 397 -5.74 5.93 -0.88
N LYS A 398 -6.55 4.95 -0.46
CA LYS A 398 -6.07 3.85 0.37
C LYS A 398 -5.15 2.94 -0.44
N GLY A 399 -3.94 2.68 0.07
CA GLY A 399 -2.96 1.78 -0.53
C GLY A 399 -2.06 2.43 -1.59
N GLY A 400 -2.13 3.74 -1.79
CA GLY A 400 -1.32 4.48 -2.76
C GLY A 400 0.12 4.80 -2.32
N THR A 401 0.54 4.39 -1.12
CA THR A 401 1.90 4.61 -0.60
C THR A 401 2.56 3.27 -0.31
N ALA A 402 3.68 3.00 -0.98
CA ALA A 402 4.35 1.70 -0.89
C ALA A 402 5.03 1.47 0.47
N VAL A 403 5.60 2.53 1.05
CA VAL A 403 6.42 2.43 2.26
C VAL A 403 5.57 2.61 3.52
N THR A 404 5.59 1.62 4.40
CA THR A 404 4.89 1.66 5.68
C THR A 404 5.43 2.79 6.56
N GLY A 405 4.53 3.59 7.13
CA GLY A 405 4.89 4.72 7.98
C GLY A 405 5.23 6.02 7.23
N SER A 406 5.27 6.00 5.90
CA SER A 406 5.33 7.23 5.11
C SER A 406 3.94 7.84 4.97
N SER A 407 3.80 9.15 5.21
CA SER A 407 2.51 9.84 5.07
C SER A 407 2.09 10.03 3.61
N ALA A 408 3.07 10.08 2.68
CA ALA A 408 2.85 10.23 1.25
C ALA A 408 4.00 9.60 0.41
N PRO A 409 3.82 9.37 -0.90
CA PRO A 409 4.86 8.84 -1.79
C PRO A 409 6.03 9.81 -2.00
N LEU A 410 5.74 11.08 -2.27
CA LEU A 410 6.76 12.12 -2.39
C LEU A 410 7.05 12.66 -1.00
N GLN A 411 8.28 12.47 -0.51
CA GLN A 411 8.72 13.03 0.76
C GLN A 411 10.14 13.58 0.66
N VAL A 412 10.28 14.84 1.05
CA VAL A 412 11.55 15.57 1.16
C VAL A 412 11.76 15.93 2.62
N MET A 413 12.82 15.41 3.21
CA MET A 413 13.21 15.68 4.58
C MET A 413 14.33 16.73 4.62
N ILE A 414 14.14 17.74 5.46
CA ILE A 414 15.12 18.78 5.73
C ILE A 414 15.63 18.57 7.16
N LYS A 415 16.95 18.38 7.30
CA LYS A 415 17.62 18.17 8.59
C LYS A 415 18.42 19.41 9.00
N GLY A 416 18.46 19.70 10.29
CA GLY A 416 19.24 20.81 10.84
C GLY A 416 19.13 20.96 12.36
N ASP A 417 19.87 21.92 12.90
CA ASP A 417 20.00 22.09 14.36
C ASP A 417 19.00 23.12 14.94
N GLU A 418 18.60 24.12 14.15
CA GLU A 418 17.72 25.21 14.60
C GLU A 418 16.36 25.17 13.88
N PRO A 419 15.24 24.98 14.62
CA PRO A 419 13.90 24.87 14.03
C PRO A 419 13.45 26.07 13.19
N ASP A 420 13.73 27.30 13.61
CA ASP A 420 13.26 28.49 12.88
C ASP A 420 13.91 28.61 11.50
N VAL A 421 15.19 28.26 11.40
CA VAL A 421 15.90 28.17 10.12
C VAL A 421 15.36 27.02 9.27
N LEU A 422 15.03 25.87 9.88
CA LEU A 422 14.39 24.75 9.18
C LEU A 422 13.06 25.15 8.56
N TYR A 423 12.21 25.87 9.29
CA TYR A 423 10.92 26.34 8.80
C TYR A 423 11.11 27.29 7.61
N HIS A 424 12.06 28.20 7.66
CA HIS A 424 12.34 29.09 6.53
C HIS A 424 12.79 28.33 5.27
N ILE A 425 13.68 27.34 5.41
CA ILE A 425 14.11 26.49 4.29
C ILE A 425 12.94 25.63 3.79
N ALA A 426 12.11 25.12 4.69
CA ALA A 426 10.96 24.31 4.35
C ALA A 426 9.90 25.08 3.58
N ASP A 427 9.59 26.32 3.95
CA ASP A 427 8.67 27.18 3.20
C ASP A 427 9.19 27.46 1.79
N GLN A 428 10.49 27.76 1.64
CA GLN A 428 11.12 27.95 0.33
C GLN A 428 11.08 26.67 -0.52
N ALA A 429 11.45 25.53 0.07
CA ALA A 429 11.44 24.25 -0.61
C ALA A 429 10.02 23.83 -1.00
N LYS A 430 9.02 24.06 -0.13
CA LYS A 430 7.61 23.79 -0.40
C LYS A 430 7.13 24.54 -1.64
N SER A 431 7.36 25.85 -1.72
CA SER A 431 6.94 26.64 -2.89
C SER A 431 7.63 26.19 -4.17
N ILE A 432 8.92 25.82 -4.11
CA ILE A 432 9.63 25.26 -5.27
C ILE A 432 9.03 23.92 -5.70
N ILE A 433 8.64 23.06 -4.76
CA ILE A 433 8.05 21.75 -5.05
C ILE A 433 6.64 21.92 -5.66
N GLU A 434 5.83 22.85 -5.13
CA GLU A 434 4.48 23.16 -5.65
C GLU A 434 4.49 23.65 -7.10
N ASP A 435 5.55 24.34 -7.52
CA ASP A 435 5.72 24.81 -8.91
C ASP A 435 6.13 23.69 -9.90
N VAL A 436 6.49 22.50 -9.42
CA VAL A 436 6.88 21.38 -10.29
C VAL A 436 5.63 20.70 -10.87
N ASP A 437 5.56 20.67 -12.20
CA ASP A 437 4.49 20.02 -12.95
C ASP A 437 4.32 18.54 -12.57
N GLY A 438 3.09 18.12 -12.30
CA GLY A 438 2.74 16.79 -11.82
C GLY A 438 2.81 16.60 -10.31
N THR A 439 3.13 17.62 -9.51
CA THR A 439 2.96 17.57 -8.05
C THR A 439 1.56 17.99 -7.63
N THR A 440 1.00 17.33 -6.62
CA THR A 440 -0.33 17.66 -6.08
C THR A 440 -0.35 17.58 -4.55
N ASN A 441 -1.14 18.46 -3.93
CA ASN A 441 -1.44 18.48 -2.51
C ASN A 441 -0.18 18.42 -1.62
N ILE A 442 0.76 19.36 -1.81
CA ILE A 442 2.00 19.46 -1.05
C ILE A 442 1.74 20.06 0.34
N PHE A 443 2.29 19.45 1.39
CA PHE A 443 2.14 19.89 2.77
C PHE A 443 3.41 19.65 3.61
N THR A 444 3.55 20.39 4.70
CA THR A 444 4.66 20.27 5.66
C THR A 444 4.23 19.50 6.90
N SER A 445 5.17 18.86 7.61
CA SER A 445 4.88 18.22 8.90
C SER A 445 4.62 19.23 10.02
N TYR A 446 5.27 20.40 9.98
CA TYR A 446 5.11 21.45 10.99
C TYR A 446 4.00 22.45 10.63
N ASN A 447 3.33 22.96 11.66
CA ASN A 447 2.52 24.18 11.57
C ASN A 447 2.97 25.18 12.64
N ASN A 448 3.62 26.28 12.24
CA ASN A 448 4.12 27.31 13.18
C ASN A 448 3.09 28.42 13.47
N SER A 449 1.79 28.10 13.39
CA SER A 449 0.71 29.08 13.62
C SER A 449 0.02 28.90 14.97
N TYR A 450 0.48 27.97 15.82
CA TYR A 450 -0.06 27.82 17.17
C TYR A 450 0.53 28.89 18.09
N SER A 451 -0.32 29.70 18.69
CA SER A 451 0.10 30.66 19.70
C SER A 451 0.25 29.95 21.05
N GLN A 452 1.49 29.86 21.53
CA GLN A 452 1.80 29.41 22.88
C GLN A 452 1.90 30.60 23.82
N MET A 453 1.19 30.52 24.94
CA MET A 453 1.31 31.47 26.03
C MET A 453 2.27 30.93 27.08
N THR A 454 3.31 31.68 27.41
CA THR A 454 4.27 31.37 28.48
C THR A 454 4.08 32.34 29.64
N VAL A 455 3.88 31.80 30.85
CA VAL A 455 3.76 32.59 32.08
C VAL A 455 5.12 32.62 32.78
N ASP A 456 5.82 33.73 32.65
CA ASP A 456 7.15 33.95 33.22
C ASP A 456 7.02 34.48 34.65
N LEU A 457 7.37 33.65 35.64
CA LEU A 457 7.25 34.01 37.05
C LEU A 457 8.48 34.81 37.53
N SER A 458 8.24 35.96 38.17
CA SER A 458 9.29 36.77 38.78
C SER A 458 9.81 36.13 40.06
N GLN A 459 11.00 35.54 40.01
CA GLN A 459 11.62 34.87 41.16
C GLN A 459 11.78 35.80 42.37
N ASP A 460 12.22 37.04 42.17
CA ASP A 460 12.40 38.02 43.25
C ASP A 460 11.09 38.28 43.97
N ARG A 461 10.00 38.47 43.22
CA ARG A 461 8.68 38.74 43.79
C ARG A 461 8.09 37.52 44.48
N LEU A 462 8.30 36.32 43.93
CA LEU A 462 7.89 35.08 44.58
C LEU A 462 8.54 34.94 45.96
N ILE A 463 9.84 35.21 46.08
CA ILE A 463 10.59 35.14 47.35
C ILE A 463 10.04 36.14 48.36
N GLU A 464 9.77 37.40 47.96
CA GLU A 464 9.19 38.42 48.85
C GLU A 464 7.83 38.00 49.43
N LEU A 465 7.04 37.25 48.66
CA LEU A 465 5.70 36.80 49.04
C LEU A 465 5.68 35.39 49.65
N GLY A 466 6.86 34.76 49.81
CA GLY A 466 7.00 33.40 50.31
C GLY A 466 6.41 32.33 49.39
N LEU A 467 6.27 32.62 48.10
CA LEU A 467 5.75 31.70 47.08
C LEU A 467 6.88 30.92 46.41
N THR A 468 6.54 29.74 45.88
CA THR A 468 7.41 28.99 44.96
C THR A 468 6.73 28.87 43.60
N SER A 469 7.52 28.69 42.53
CA SER A 469 6.99 28.46 41.18
C SER A 469 6.00 27.28 41.17
N ALA A 470 6.32 26.20 41.89
CA ALA A 470 5.42 25.05 42.02
C ALA A 470 4.07 25.39 42.65
N ASN A 471 4.03 26.23 43.69
CA ASN A 471 2.77 26.63 44.33
C ASN A 471 1.91 27.50 43.42
N VAL A 472 2.52 28.38 42.63
CA VAL A 472 1.80 29.21 41.66
C VAL A 472 1.29 28.35 40.50
N SER A 473 2.15 27.51 39.92
CA SER A 473 1.78 26.60 38.83
C SER A 473 0.66 25.64 39.22
N GLN A 474 0.66 25.09 40.43
CA GLN A 474 -0.41 24.20 40.89
C GLN A 474 -1.75 24.93 41.05
N GLN A 475 -1.73 26.18 41.53
CA GLN A 475 -2.93 27.01 41.64
C GLN A 475 -3.48 27.38 40.26
N LEU A 476 -2.61 27.74 39.32
CA LEU A 476 -3.00 28.03 37.92
C LEU A 476 -3.53 26.78 37.22
N TYR A 477 -2.84 25.65 37.34
CA TYR A 477 -3.29 24.38 36.77
C TYR A 477 -4.65 23.95 37.33
N GLY A 478 -4.82 24.03 38.66
CA GLY A 478 -6.10 23.73 39.30
C GLY A 478 -7.23 24.68 38.91
N ARG A 479 -6.90 25.91 38.46
CA ARG A 479 -7.86 26.85 37.90
C ARG A 479 -8.31 26.44 36.49
N MET A 480 -7.35 26.05 35.64
CA MET A 480 -7.55 25.76 34.22
C MET A 480 -8.11 24.35 33.98
N GLU A 481 -7.39 23.32 34.43
CA GLU A 481 -7.70 21.91 34.18
C GLU A 481 -8.51 21.29 35.33
N GLY A 482 -8.45 21.90 36.52
CA GLY A 482 -8.94 21.29 37.76
C GLY A 482 -7.88 20.43 38.44
N ILE A 483 -8.20 19.97 39.65
CA ILE A 483 -7.32 19.12 40.46
C ILE A 483 -7.98 17.75 40.60
N ALA A 484 -7.24 16.69 40.27
CA ALA A 484 -7.65 15.32 40.58
C ALA A 484 -7.77 15.16 42.10
N SER A 485 -8.99 14.96 42.58
CA SER A 485 -9.28 14.93 44.02
C SER A 485 -9.30 13.52 44.57
N SER A 486 -9.89 12.58 43.84
CA SER A 486 -10.09 11.19 44.24
C SER A 486 -10.43 10.37 43.00
N SER A 487 -10.56 9.06 43.15
CA SER A 487 -11.07 8.17 42.12
C SER A 487 -12.17 7.28 42.71
N ILE A 488 -13.22 7.00 41.94
CA ILE A 488 -14.26 6.04 42.29
C ILE A 488 -14.12 4.78 41.43
N LEU A 489 -14.23 3.61 42.05
CA LEU A 489 -14.32 2.36 41.32
C LEU A 489 -15.78 2.20 40.84
N SER A 490 -15.97 2.21 39.52
CA SER A 490 -17.25 1.90 38.88
C SER A 490 -17.65 0.44 39.13
N GLU A 491 -18.94 0.13 38.98
CA GLU A 491 -19.46 -1.25 39.02
C GLU A 491 -18.76 -2.15 37.99
N ALA A 492 -18.32 -1.57 36.87
CA ALA A 492 -17.51 -2.24 35.84
C ALA A 492 -16.03 -2.48 36.24
N LYS A 493 -15.65 -2.20 37.50
CA LYS A 493 -14.27 -2.24 38.03
C LYS A 493 -13.29 -1.28 37.34
N ASN A 494 -13.79 -0.32 36.60
CA ASN A 494 -12.98 0.76 36.05
C ASN A 494 -12.85 1.89 37.08
N THR A 495 -11.65 2.47 37.18
CA THR A 495 -11.41 3.60 38.06
C THR A 495 -11.77 4.88 37.31
N ILE A 496 -12.70 5.67 37.86
CA ILE A 496 -13.13 6.96 37.31
C ILE A 496 -12.50 8.05 38.17
N ASP A 497 -11.70 8.90 37.55
CA ASP A 497 -11.08 10.03 38.24
C ASP A 497 -12.08 11.16 38.47
N ILE A 498 -12.09 11.69 39.69
CA ILE A 498 -12.93 12.82 40.11
C ILE A 498 -12.05 14.07 40.10
N ASN A 499 -12.23 14.90 39.07
CA ASN A 499 -11.56 16.19 38.96
C ASN A 499 -12.46 17.31 39.52
N VAL A 500 -11.90 18.11 40.43
CA VAL A 500 -12.57 19.29 40.97
C VAL A 500 -11.97 20.52 40.30
N GLY A 501 -12.80 21.27 39.58
CA GLY A 501 -12.39 22.49 38.90
C GLY A 501 -13.36 23.63 39.20
N TYR A 502 -12.95 24.84 38.79
CA TYR A 502 -13.85 25.99 38.86
C TYR A 502 -14.95 25.88 37.81
N LYS A 503 -16.11 26.50 38.09
CA LYS A 503 -17.26 26.49 37.18
C LYS A 503 -17.00 27.30 35.91
N ASP A 504 -16.34 28.46 36.06
CA ASP A 504 -15.87 29.29 34.96
C ASP A 504 -14.42 28.89 34.66
N LYS A 505 -14.27 27.91 33.77
CA LYS A 505 -12.96 27.40 33.31
C LYS A 505 -12.37 28.25 32.18
N ASP A 506 -13.24 28.95 31.45
CA ASP A 506 -12.83 29.76 30.29
C ASP A 506 -12.10 30.99 30.78
N ILE A 507 -10.77 30.90 30.75
CA ILE A 507 -9.92 32.08 30.63
C ILE A 507 -10.21 32.63 29.23
N SER A 508 -11.22 33.49 29.13
CA SER A 508 -11.65 34.09 27.87
C SER A 508 -10.64 35.08 27.31
N ASP A 509 -9.75 35.61 28.17
CA ASP A 509 -8.72 36.56 27.79
C ASP A 509 -7.53 36.51 28.77
N ILE A 510 -6.37 36.96 28.30
CA ILE A 510 -5.11 37.12 29.04
C ILE A 510 -5.34 37.98 30.28
N ASP A 511 -6.13 39.04 30.17
CA ASP A 511 -6.44 39.92 31.30
C ASP A 511 -7.13 39.17 32.44
N PHE A 512 -7.96 38.17 32.13
CA PHE A 512 -8.59 37.33 33.13
C PHE A 512 -7.58 36.42 33.83
N LEU A 513 -6.68 35.79 33.07
CA LEU A 513 -5.57 35.00 33.63
C LEU A 513 -4.70 35.88 34.54
N MET A 514 -4.32 37.07 34.08
CA MET A 514 -3.42 37.98 34.79
C MET A 514 -4.04 38.60 36.05
N ASN A 515 -5.36 38.70 36.12
CA ASN A 515 -6.06 39.11 37.35
C ASN A 515 -6.44 37.93 38.26
N THR A 516 -6.03 36.70 37.93
CA THR A 516 -6.31 35.52 38.77
C THR A 516 -5.65 35.68 40.14
N PRO A 517 -6.41 35.58 41.25
CA PRO A 517 -5.85 35.71 42.60
C PRO A 517 -5.04 34.47 42.99
N ILE A 518 -3.79 34.68 43.39
CA ILE A 518 -2.87 33.65 43.89
C ILE A 518 -2.75 33.79 45.40
N LYS A 519 -3.01 32.71 46.13
CA LYS A 519 -2.91 32.68 47.60
C LYS A 519 -1.47 32.49 48.03
N THR A 520 -0.99 33.42 48.86
CA THR A 520 0.30 33.32 49.54
C THR A 520 0.18 32.44 50.80
N PRO A 521 1.29 31.86 51.30
CA PRO A 521 1.28 31.14 52.57
C PRO A 521 0.89 32.01 53.78
N LEU A 522 1.01 33.33 53.65
CA LEU A 522 0.60 34.32 54.64
C LEU A 522 -0.91 34.62 54.62
N GLY A 523 -1.67 34.00 53.71
CA GLY A 523 -3.12 34.16 53.58
C GLY A 523 -3.56 35.40 52.80
N ILE A 524 -2.61 36.15 52.22
CA ILE A 524 -2.87 37.30 51.36
C ILE A 524 -3.06 36.81 49.92
N GLU A 525 -4.05 37.35 49.22
CA GLU A 525 -4.25 37.10 47.79
C GLU A 525 -3.59 38.21 46.96
N VAL A 526 -2.79 37.79 45.99
CA VAL A 526 -2.08 38.70 45.07
C VAL A 526 -2.45 38.30 43.65
N PRO A 527 -2.82 39.24 42.77
CA PRO A 527 -3.14 38.90 41.38
C PRO A 527 -1.88 38.44 40.63
N LEU A 528 -2.05 37.51 39.68
CA LEU A 528 -0.95 36.91 38.93
C LEU A 528 -0.02 37.95 38.27
N LYS A 529 -0.57 39.07 37.77
CA LYS A 529 0.19 40.17 37.15
C LYS A 529 1.25 40.83 38.04
N GLU A 530 1.14 40.73 39.35
CA GLU A 530 2.13 41.28 40.28
C GLU A 530 3.36 40.38 40.39
N ILE A 531 3.21 39.09 40.06
CA ILE A 531 4.24 38.05 40.27
C ILE A 531 4.67 37.36 38.98
N ALA A 532 4.02 37.66 37.85
CA ALA A 532 4.28 37.04 36.57
C ALA A 532 4.11 38.03 35.41
N SER A 533 4.74 37.75 34.29
CA SER A 533 4.46 38.33 32.98
C SER A 533 4.03 37.24 32.00
N VAL A 534 3.31 37.63 30.95
CA VAL A 534 2.91 36.70 29.89
C VAL A 534 3.59 37.09 28.59
N THR A 535 4.21 36.11 27.94
CA THR A 535 4.75 36.19 26.59
C THR A 535 3.93 35.28 25.68
N ILE A 536 3.63 35.76 24.47
CA ILE A 536 2.94 34.97 23.44
C ILE A 536 3.91 34.79 22.29
N GLU A 537 4.18 33.54 21.96
CA GLU A 537 5.07 33.17 20.86
C GLU A 537 4.40 32.15 19.98
N ASN A 538 4.66 32.24 18.67
CA ASN A 538 4.24 31.19 17.75
C ASN A 538 5.15 29.98 17.89
N ARG A 539 4.55 28.81 17.94
CA ARG A 539 5.25 27.54 18.10
C ARG A 539 4.65 26.51 17.17
N SER A 540 5.46 25.50 16.86
CA SER A 540 4.95 24.35 16.14
C SER A 540 4.15 23.42 17.05
N ASN A 541 3.06 22.87 16.53
CA ASN A 541 2.34 21.76 17.16
C ASN A 541 3.16 20.46 17.24
N LEU A 542 4.14 20.29 16.36
CA LEU A 542 4.90 19.06 16.24
C LEU A 542 6.39 19.34 16.13
N VAL A 543 7.17 18.64 16.95
CA VAL A 543 8.63 18.65 16.89
C VAL A 543 9.09 17.24 16.54
N GLU A 544 9.58 17.06 15.32
CA GLU A 544 10.14 15.80 14.86
C GLU A 544 11.66 15.81 14.99
N ARG A 545 12.20 14.63 15.31
CA ARG A 545 13.64 14.38 15.32
C ARG A 545 13.94 13.04 14.71
N GLU A 546 15.02 12.99 13.95
CA GLU A 546 15.58 11.75 13.42
C GLU A 546 17.07 11.71 13.71
N ASN A 547 17.54 10.62 14.31
CA ASN A 547 18.95 10.46 14.71
C ASN A 547 19.50 11.64 15.54
N MET A 548 18.65 12.19 16.43
CA MET A 548 18.91 13.35 17.31
C MET A 548 18.97 14.74 16.64
N SER A 549 18.79 14.85 15.32
CA SER A 549 18.65 16.13 14.61
C SER A 549 17.18 16.51 14.43
N TYR A 550 16.86 17.81 14.42
CA TYR A 550 15.52 18.26 14.08
C TYR A 550 15.26 18.06 12.59
N VAL A 551 14.02 17.68 12.28
CA VAL A 551 13.61 17.42 10.90
C VAL A 551 12.29 18.09 10.58
N VAL A 552 12.16 18.53 9.34
CA VAL A 552 10.90 18.94 8.74
C VAL A 552 10.69 18.12 7.49
N ARG A 553 9.50 17.53 7.34
CA ARG A 553 9.13 16.75 6.16
C ARG A 553 8.18 17.56 5.30
N ILE A 554 8.49 17.65 4.02
CA ILE A 554 7.59 18.15 2.98
C ILE A 554 7.07 16.90 2.26
N SER A 555 5.77 16.66 2.37
CA SER A 555 5.10 15.50 1.81
C SER A 555 4.16 15.93 0.69
N GLY A 556 3.90 15.03 -0.25
CA GLY A 556 2.99 15.31 -1.35
C GLY A 556 2.73 14.10 -2.24
N PHE A 557 1.94 14.34 -3.28
CA PHE A 557 1.52 13.32 -4.23
C PHE A 557 1.94 13.69 -5.64
N SER A 558 1.97 12.69 -6.51
CA SER A 558 2.29 12.81 -7.93
C SER A 558 1.07 12.50 -8.78
N GLU A 559 0.83 13.23 -9.87
CA GLU A 559 -0.20 12.89 -10.85
C GLU A 559 0.33 13.11 -12.27
N GLU A 560 -0.27 12.43 -13.25
CA GLU A 560 -0.07 12.60 -14.71
C GLU A 560 1.33 12.29 -15.27
N ARG A 561 2.39 12.28 -14.45
CA ARG A 561 3.78 12.00 -14.83
C ARG A 561 4.38 10.91 -13.96
N ALA A 562 5.34 10.16 -14.51
CA ALA A 562 6.07 9.14 -13.78
C ALA A 562 6.80 9.73 -12.56
N PHE A 563 6.67 9.08 -11.42
CA PHE A 563 7.23 9.53 -10.14
C PHE A 563 8.72 9.90 -10.22
N SER A 564 9.55 9.06 -10.84
CA SER A 564 11.00 9.33 -10.96
C SER A 564 11.35 10.64 -11.68
N HIS A 565 10.54 11.03 -12.68
CA HIS A 565 10.78 12.26 -13.45
C HIS A 565 10.42 13.50 -12.63
N ILE A 566 9.31 13.44 -11.88
CA ILE A 566 8.92 14.50 -10.95
C ILE A 566 10.00 14.69 -9.90
N VAL A 567 10.50 13.60 -9.31
CA VAL A 567 11.56 13.67 -8.30
C VAL A 567 12.87 14.22 -8.88
N GLU A 568 13.24 13.86 -10.10
CA GLU A 568 14.43 14.44 -10.75
C GLU A 568 14.30 15.96 -10.93
N ASP A 569 13.13 16.45 -11.35
CA ASP A 569 12.86 17.87 -11.52
C ASP A 569 12.84 18.62 -10.19
N ILE A 570 12.27 18.01 -9.14
CA ILE A 570 12.31 18.54 -7.77
C ILE A 570 13.76 18.63 -7.29
N ASN A 571 14.55 17.56 -7.42
CA ASN A 571 15.95 17.53 -6.99
C ASN A 571 16.76 18.63 -7.71
N ARG A 572 16.58 18.79 -9.02
CA ARG A 572 17.23 19.85 -9.80
C ARG A 572 16.81 21.26 -9.34
N SER A 573 15.58 21.42 -8.88
CA SER A 573 15.05 22.71 -8.43
C SER A 573 15.48 23.05 -7.01
N LEU A 574 15.51 22.07 -6.09
CA LEU A 574 15.97 22.24 -4.71
C LEU A 574 17.48 22.51 -4.60
N GLN A 575 18.29 22.02 -5.55
CA GLN A 575 19.72 22.36 -5.62
C GLN A 575 20.02 23.86 -5.80
N LYS A 576 19.00 24.67 -6.11
CA LYS A 576 19.13 26.13 -6.21
C LYS A 576 19.01 26.84 -4.86
N ILE A 577 18.61 26.14 -3.80
CA ILE A 577 18.50 26.70 -2.44
C ILE A 577 19.90 26.73 -1.82
N ASP A 578 20.32 27.91 -1.36
CA ASP A 578 21.56 28.07 -0.61
C ASP A 578 21.37 27.57 0.83
N LEU A 579 21.92 26.38 1.13
CA LEU A 579 21.81 25.76 2.45
C LEU A 579 22.89 26.28 3.42
N PRO A 580 22.53 26.69 4.65
CA PRO A 580 23.49 26.97 5.70
C PRO A 580 24.30 25.70 6.07
N LYS A 581 25.48 25.89 6.67
CA LYS A 581 26.28 24.76 7.16
C LYS A 581 25.52 24.00 8.24
N GLY A 582 25.49 22.67 8.13
CA GLY A 582 24.77 21.79 9.06
C GLY A 582 23.35 21.44 8.63
N TYR A 583 22.88 21.98 7.49
CA TYR A 583 21.58 21.65 6.93
C TYR A 583 21.70 20.74 5.72
N SER A 584 20.82 19.75 5.62
CA SER A 584 20.72 18.86 4.46
C SER A 584 19.26 18.72 4.01
N ILE A 585 19.09 18.50 2.70
CA ILE A 585 17.83 18.11 2.09
C ILE A 585 18.03 16.71 1.54
N GLU A 586 17.19 15.77 1.98
CA GLU A 586 17.25 14.36 1.64
C GLU A 586 15.87 13.90 1.15
N PHE A 587 15.82 13.05 0.13
CA PHE A 587 14.59 12.39 -0.26
C PHE A 587 14.40 11.13 0.58
N THR A 588 13.20 10.93 1.11
CA THR A 588 12.88 9.82 2.01
C THR A 588 11.61 9.11 1.54
N GLY A 589 11.23 8.04 2.23
CA GLY A 589 10.01 7.30 1.93
C GLY A 589 10.13 6.51 0.62
N GLU A 590 9.18 6.68 -0.30
CA GLU A 590 9.10 5.86 -1.51
C GLU A 590 10.28 6.08 -2.47
N GLN A 591 10.83 7.29 -2.53
CA GLN A 591 11.97 7.61 -3.39
C GLN A 591 13.26 6.93 -2.95
N GLU A 592 13.54 6.92 -1.64
CA GLU A 592 14.70 6.24 -1.06
C GLU A 592 14.61 4.74 -1.38
N ALA A 593 13.46 4.14 -1.08
CA ALA A 593 13.21 2.74 -1.37
C ALA A 593 13.30 2.42 -2.88
N LEU A 594 12.86 3.32 -3.77
CA LEU A 594 13.01 3.17 -5.22
C LEU A 594 14.47 3.15 -5.65
N THR A 595 15.27 4.05 -5.09
CA THR A 595 16.70 4.17 -5.43
C THR A 595 17.47 2.93 -4.99
N ASP A 596 17.22 2.45 -3.78
CA ASP A 596 17.82 1.22 -3.25
C ASP A 596 17.43 0.00 -4.10
N SER A 597 16.14 -0.09 -4.45
CA SER A 597 15.60 -1.18 -5.27
C SER A 597 16.23 -1.26 -6.65
N ILE A 598 16.54 -0.12 -7.27
CA ILE A 598 17.22 -0.09 -8.58
C ILE A 598 18.62 -0.70 -8.47
N GLY A 599 19.36 -0.37 -7.42
CA GLY A 599 20.69 -0.94 -7.15
C GLY A 599 20.62 -2.45 -7.02
N ASP A 600 19.68 -2.94 -6.22
CA ASP A 600 19.47 -4.37 -5.99
C ASP A 600 19.05 -5.10 -7.27
N MET A 601 18.10 -4.55 -8.04
CA MET A 601 17.65 -5.16 -9.31
C MET A 601 18.79 -5.32 -10.31
N VAL A 602 19.66 -4.30 -10.44
CA VAL A 602 20.83 -4.38 -11.35
C VAL A 602 21.82 -5.44 -10.89
N PHE A 603 22.10 -5.50 -9.58
CA PHE A 603 22.96 -6.52 -9.00
C PHE A 603 22.40 -7.94 -9.22
N LEU A 604 21.10 -8.13 -9.00
CA LEU A 604 20.43 -9.41 -9.18
C LEU A 604 20.37 -9.86 -10.63
N LEU A 605 20.14 -8.93 -11.56
CA LEU A 605 20.20 -9.22 -12.99
C LEU A 605 21.59 -9.73 -13.39
N ALA A 606 22.66 -9.08 -12.91
CA ALA A 606 24.02 -9.53 -13.14
C ALA A 606 24.27 -10.93 -12.54
N LEU A 607 23.81 -11.17 -11.31
CA LEU A 607 23.94 -12.47 -10.65
C LEU A 607 23.16 -13.56 -11.38
N ALA A 608 21.93 -13.28 -11.82
CA ALA A 608 21.10 -14.20 -12.59
C ALA A 608 21.77 -14.58 -13.92
N ILE A 609 22.37 -13.62 -14.63
CA ILE A 609 23.13 -13.90 -15.87
C ILE A 609 24.31 -14.84 -15.58
N ILE A 610 25.07 -14.58 -14.50
CA ILE A 610 26.19 -15.44 -14.09
C ILE A 610 25.70 -16.84 -13.72
N PHE A 611 24.62 -16.95 -12.96
CA PHE A 611 24.05 -18.23 -12.54
C PHE A 611 23.49 -19.03 -13.70
N VAL A 612 22.77 -18.40 -14.63
CA VAL A 612 22.34 -19.04 -15.88
C VAL A 612 23.55 -19.54 -16.65
N TYR A 613 24.59 -18.72 -16.82
CA TYR A 613 25.81 -19.17 -17.49
C TYR A 613 26.46 -20.38 -16.80
N LEU A 614 26.58 -20.36 -15.47
CA LEU A 614 27.15 -21.46 -14.68
C LEU A 614 26.32 -22.74 -14.72
N VAL A 615 25.00 -22.65 -14.89
CA VAL A 615 24.11 -23.80 -15.03
C VAL A 615 24.16 -24.37 -16.46
N LEU A 616 24.22 -23.50 -17.47
CA LEU A 616 24.20 -23.90 -18.87
C LEU A 616 25.52 -24.55 -19.33
N VAL A 617 26.68 -24.10 -18.83
CA VAL A 617 28.00 -24.64 -19.24
C VAL A 617 28.12 -26.16 -18.95
N PRO A 618 27.84 -26.66 -17.73
CA PRO A 618 27.85 -28.10 -17.47
C PRO A 618 26.76 -28.86 -18.24
N GLN A 619 25.57 -28.27 -18.39
CA GLN A 619 24.43 -28.91 -19.07
C GLN A 619 24.72 -29.17 -20.55
N PHE A 620 25.32 -28.20 -21.24
CA PHE A 620 25.67 -28.31 -22.66
C PHE A 620 27.09 -28.81 -22.92
N SER A 621 27.87 -29.05 -21.87
CA SER A 621 29.26 -29.50 -21.96
C SER A 621 30.10 -28.63 -22.91
N SER A 622 29.85 -27.31 -22.90
CA SER A 622 30.49 -26.32 -23.78
C SER A 622 30.84 -25.04 -23.06
#